data_AF-A0A7C3S0N0-F1
#
_entry.id   AF-A0A7C3S0N0-F1
#
_cell.length_a   1.000
_cell.length_b   1.000
_cell.length_c   1.000
_cell.angle_alpha   90.00
_cell.angle_beta   90.00
_cell.angle_gamma   90.00
#
_symmetry.space_group_name_H-M   'P 1'
#
loop_
_entity.id
_entity.type
_entity.pdbx_description
1 polymer ?
#
loop_
_entity_poly.entity_id
_entity_poly.type
_entity_poly.pdbx_seq_one_letter_code
_entity_poly.pdbx_strand_id
1 'polypeptide(L)'
;MQLSEKVSRRMRRDAFYGKRVILTVRYSDFYTFSKQKTLSRPIQSGNEIYRQALEIFESIPHPKPIRLLGVGVSLLQKGWRQLELFEKREKKEALLRAMDRINERFGEWTLTWADLF
;
A
#
# COMPACT_ATOMS: atom_id res chain seq x y z
N MET A 1 1.20 -8.69 1.50
CA MET A 1 0.65 -7.91 0.37
C MET A 1 -0.76 -7.33 0.60
N GLN A 2 -1.72 -8.12 1.08
CA GLN A 2 -3.14 -7.75 1.16
C GLN A 2 -3.45 -6.42 1.88
N LEU A 3 -2.82 -6.13 3.02
CA LEU A 3 -3.04 -4.87 3.76
C LEU A 3 -2.71 -3.64 2.92
N SER A 4 -1.62 -3.69 2.17
CA SER A 4 -1.18 -2.62 1.29
C SER A 4 -2.15 -2.39 0.13
N GLU A 5 -2.71 -3.46 -0.44
CA GLU A 5 -3.72 -3.36 -1.50
C GLU A 5 -5.02 -2.75 -0.98
N LYS A 6 -5.49 -3.14 0.21
CA LYS A 6 -6.67 -2.52 0.85
C LYS A 6 -6.50 -1.01 1.07
N VAL A 7 -5.31 -0.57 1.50
CA VAL A 7 -5.01 0.87 1.65
C VAL A 7 -4.98 1.54 0.28
N SER A 8 -4.29 0.94 -0.67
CA SER A 8 -4.13 1.44 -2.04
C SER A 8 -5.46 1.62 -2.76
N ARG A 9 -6.35 0.64 -2.70
CA ARG A 9 -7.69 0.70 -3.31
C ARG A 9 -8.53 1.84 -2.74
N ARG A 10 -8.53 2.04 -1.42
CA ARG A 10 -9.22 3.17 -0.77
C ARG A 10 -8.64 4.51 -1.25
N MET A 11 -7.32 4.62 -1.31
CA MET A 11 -6.66 5.81 -1.85
C MET A 11 -7.02 6.07 -3.32
N ARG A 12 -7.09 5.03 -4.16
CA ARG A 12 -7.48 5.15 -5.58
C ARG A 12 -8.93 5.59 -5.74
N ARG A 13 -9.84 5.02 -4.96
CA ARG A 13 -11.27 5.38 -4.96
C ARG A 13 -11.47 6.87 -4.69
N ASP A 14 -10.72 7.41 -3.73
CA ASP A 14 -10.83 8.80 -3.29
C ASP A 14 -9.83 9.74 -3.98
N ALA A 15 -9.14 9.28 -5.02
CA ALA A 15 -8.13 10.01 -5.81
C ALA A 15 -6.96 10.60 -4.98
N PHE A 16 -6.60 9.94 -3.88
CA PHE A 16 -5.46 10.30 -3.05
C PHE A 16 -4.18 9.58 -3.48
N TYR A 17 -3.07 10.31 -3.38
CA TYR A 17 -1.72 9.78 -3.35
C TYR A 17 -1.14 10.06 -1.96
N GLY A 18 -0.15 9.29 -1.51
CA GLY A 18 0.46 9.47 -0.21
C GLY A 18 1.98 9.37 -0.26
N LYS A 19 2.65 10.11 0.61
CA LYS A 19 4.12 10.22 0.58
C LYS A 19 4.80 9.44 1.70
N ARG A 20 4.07 9.03 2.74
CA ARG A 20 4.65 8.36 3.91
C ARG A 20 3.95 7.05 4.20
N VAL A 21 4.70 5.96 4.24
CA VAL A 21 4.22 4.62 4.60
C VAL A 21 4.48 4.40 6.09
N ILE A 22 3.48 3.84 6.78
CA ILE A 22 3.50 3.56 8.21
C ILE A 22 3.28 2.06 8.40
N LEU A 23 4.15 1.42 9.17
CA LEU A 23 3.96 0.06 9.67
C LEU A 23 3.68 0.13 11.17
N THR A 24 2.58 -0.48 11.59
CA THR A 24 2.20 -0.61 13.00
C THR A 24 2.29 -2.07 13.41
N VAL A 25 2.99 -2.35 14.50
CA VAL A 25 3.18 -3.70 15.04
C VAL A 25 2.67 -3.71 16.47
N ARG A 26 1.83 -4.70 16.79
CA ARG A 26 1.45 -5.01 18.17
C ARG A 26 1.91 -6.41 18.51
N TYR A 27 2.61 -6.56 19.63
CA TYR A 27 3.07 -7.85 20.13
C TYR A 27 2.00 -8.54 21.00
N SER A 28 2.27 -9.79 21.37
CA SER A 28 1.39 -10.61 22.23
C SER A 28 1.17 -10.03 23.63
N ASP A 29 2.09 -9.21 24.13
CA ASP A 29 2.00 -8.48 25.40
C ASP A 29 1.25 -7.14 25.27
N PHE A 30 0.57 -6.91 24.15
CA PHE A 30 -0.17 -5.70 23.80
C PHE A 30 0.69 -4.44 23.61
N TYR A 31 2.01 -4.52 23.73
CA TYR A 31 2.90 -3.41 23.37
C TYR A 31 2.73 -3.10 21.88
N THR A 32 2.46 -1.84 21.56
CA THR A 32 2.24 -1.36 20.19
C THR A 32 3.25 -0.28 19.87
N PHE A 33 3.89 -0.38 18.71
CA PHE A 33 4.71 0.70 18.16
C PHE A 33 4.48 0.82 16.66
N SER A 34 4.83 1.98 16.11
CA SER A 34 4.77 2.24 14.68
C SER A 34 6.09 2.82 14.18
N LYS A 35 6.54 2.38 13.01
CA LYS A 35 7.67 2.96 12.29
C LYS A 35 7.19 3.45 10.93
N GLN A 36 7.74 4.57 10.47
CA GLN A 36 7.29 5.23 9.26
C GLN A 36 8.47 5.61 8.37
N LYS A 37 8.24 5.61 7.06
CA LYS A 37 9.22 6.04 6.06
C LYS A 37 8.56 7.04 5.10
N THR A 38 9.14 8.24 5.03
CA THR A 38 8.73 9.26 4.06
C THR A 38 9.51 9.04 2.76
N LEU A 39 8.79 9.00 1.64
CA LEU A 39 9.34 8.78 0.31
C LEU A 39 9.60 10.12 -0.38
N SER A 40 10.51 10.13 -1.36
CA SER A 40 10.78 11.33 -2.15
C SER A 40 9.60 11.73 -3.04
N ARG A 41 8.87 10.75 -3.57
CA ARG A 41 7.70 10.94 -4.43
C ARG A 41 6.42 10.33 -3.83
N PRO A 42 5.24 10.92 -4.11
CA PRO A 42 3.96 10.34 -3.72
C PRO A 42 3.72 9.02 -4.45
N ILE A 43 3.10 8.07 -3.75
CA ILE A 43 2.74 6.75 -4.26
C ILE A 43 1.24 6.47 -4.07
N GLN A 44 0.72 5.60 -4.91
CA GLN A 44 -0.66 5.13 -4.83
C GLN A 44 -0.78 3.62 -5.06
N SER A 45 0.24 2.95 -5.61
CA SER A 45 0.25 1.52 -5.93
C SER A 45 0.41 0.63 -4.69
N GLY A 46 -0.40 -0.43 -4.58
CA GLY A 46 -0.33 -1.41 -3.50
C GLY A 46 1.03 -2.11 -3.41
N ASN A 47 1.64 -2.44 -4.56
CA ASN A 47 2.97 -3.05 -4.62
C ASN A 47 4.06 -2.12 -4.05
N GLU A 48 3.97 -0.82 -4.33
CA GLU A 48 4.93 0.15 -3.78
C GLU A 48 4.75 0.31 -2.27
N ILE A 49 3.50 0.38 -1.80
CA ILE A 49 3.20 0.42 -0.37
C ILE A 49 3.70 -0.85 0.33
N TYR A 50 3.48 -2.02 -0.28
CA TYR A 50 3.96 -3.30 0.25
C TYR A 50 5.48 -3.35 0.38
N ARG A 51 6.22 -3.02 -0.68
CA ARG A 51 7.69 -3.03 -0.63
C ARG A 51 8.22 -2.11 0.47
N GLN A 52 7.69 -0.90 0.59
CA GLN A 52 8.14 0.03 1.63
C GLN A 52 7.74 -0.44 3.04
N ALA A 53 6.57 -1.06 3.20
CA ALA A 53 6.17 -1.65 4.48
C ALA A 53 7.05 -2.85 4.87
N LEU A 54 7.43 -3.68 3.89
CA LEU A 54 8.34 -4.82 4.08
C LEU A 54 9.74 -4.35 4.48
N GLU A 55 10.29 -3.35 3.79
CA GLU A 55 11.58 -2.74 4.17
C GLU A 55 11.55 -2.20 5.61
N ILE A 56 10.45 -1.55 6.03
CA ILE A 56 10.28 -1.10 7.40
C ILE A 56 10.26 -2.31 8.36
N PHE A 57 9.51 -3.35 8.03
CA PHE A 57 9.40 -4.57 8.82
C PHE A 57 10.77 -5.23 9.01
N GLU A 58 11.51 -5.48 7.93
CA GLU A 58 12.84 -6.10 7.95
C GLU A 58 13.87 -5.27 8.73
N SER A 59 13.70 -3.94 8.77
CA SER A 59 14.57 -3.04 9.52
C SER A 59 14.36 -3.03 11.04
N ILE A 60 13.45 -3.85 11.57
CA ILE A 60 13.09 -3.89 12.99
C ILE A 60 13.28 -5.31 13.54
N PRO A 61 13.95 -5.50 14.69
CA PRO A 61 13.94 -6.78 15.37
C PRO A 61 12.55 -7.08 15.95
N HIS A 62 12.09 -8.31 15.80
CA HIS A 62 10.80 -8.79 16.34
C HIS A 62 11.04 -9.82 17.46
N PRO A 63 11.38 -9.37 18.69
CA PRO A 63 11.74 -10.27 19.79
C PRO A 63 10.56 -11.04 20.38
N LYS A 64 9.32 -10.69 20.01
CA LYS A 64 8.08 -11.25 20.56
C LYS A 64 7.13 -11.63 19.43
N PRO A 65 6.23 -12.61 19.65
CA PRO A 65 5.18 -12.95 18.68
C PRO A 65 4.32 -11.73 18.33
N ILE A 66 4.05 -11.55 17.04
CA ILE A 66 3.24 -10.44 16.54
C ILE A 66 1.76 -10.82 16.61
N ARG A 67 0.97 -10.01 17.31
CA ARG A 67 -0.49 -10.15 17.43
C ARG A 67 -1.24 -9.39 16.33
N LEU A 68 -0.68 -8.27 15.86
CA LEU A 68 -1.28 -7.46 14.80
C LEU A 68 -0.20 -6.77 13.97
N LEU A 69 -0.43 -6.76 12.65
CA LEU A 69 0.31 -5.95 11.70
C LEU A 69 -0.65 -5.00 10.99
N GLY A 70 -0.30 -3.71 10.97
CA GLY A 70 -1.07 -2.66 10.30
C GLY A 70 -0.20 -1.93 9.29
N VAL A 71 -0.76 -1.69 8.10
CA VAL A 71 -0.14 -0.84 7.08
C VAL A 71 -1.00 0.40 6.89
N GLY A 72 -0.37 1.57 6.88
CA GLY A 72 -1.02 2.85 6.67
C GLY A 72 -0.22 3.74 5.73
N VAL A 73 -0.91 4.73 5.15
CA VAL A 73 -0.28 5.77 4.34
C VAL A 73 -0.76 7.13 4.84
N SER A 74 0.14 8.10 4.89
CA SER A 74 -0.12 9.47 5.32
C SER A 74 0.60 10.49 4.44
N LEU A 75 0.46 11.78 4.76
CA LEU A 75 0.80 12.89 3.87
C LEU A 75 0.05 12.74 2.55
N LEU A 76 -1.27 12.63 2.69
CA LEU A 76 -2.18 12.42 1.57
C LEU A 76 -2.36 13.73 0.81
N GLN A 77 -2.27 13.64 -0.50
CA GLN A 77 -2.55 14.74 -1.43
C GLN A 77 -3.52 14.23 -2.48
N LYS A 78 -4.55 15.02 -2.81
CA LYS A 78 -5.39 14.71 -3.96
C LYS A 78 -4.55 14.88 -5.22
N GLY A 79 -4.57 13.88 -6.09
CA GLY A 79 -3.86 13.95 -7.35
C GLY A 79 -4.49 15.00 -8.26
N TRP A 80 -3.75 16.06 -8.59
CA TRP A 80 -3.92 16.71 -9.88
C TRP A 80 -3.20 15.79 -10.88
N ARG A 81 -3.89 15.39 -11.95
CA ARG A 81 -3.32 14.54 -13.02
C ARG A 81 -2.10 15.25 -13.60
N GLN A 82 -0.89 14.93 -13.12
CA GLN A 82 0.31 15.23 -13.87
C GLN A 82 0.35 14.23 -15.01
N LEU A 83 0.01 14.70 -16.22
CA LEU A 83 0.23 13.97 -17.46
C LEU A 83 1.74 13.76 -17.59
N GLU A 84 2.22 12.61 -17.13
CA GLU A 84 3.59 12.21 -17.42
C GLU A 84 3.67 11.78 -18.87
N LEU A 85 4.69 12.29 -19.58
CA LEU A 85 4.96 12.00 -20.99
C LEU A 85 5.20 10.50 -21.31
N PHE A 86 5.23 9.62 -20.30
CA PHE A 86 5.69 8.24 -20.43
C PHE A 86 4.52 7.25 -20.33
N GLU A 87 4.22 6.59 -21.46
CA GLU A 87 3.14 5.59 -21.59
C GLU A 87 3.16 4.47 -20.54
N LYS A 88 4.35 4.11 -20.01
CA LYS A 88 4.48 3.01 -19.04
C LYS A 88 3.69 3.26 -17.75
N ARG A 89 3.56 4.52 -17.31
CA ARG A 89 2.80 4.85 -16.10
C ARG A 89 1.30 4.79 -16.33
N GLU A 90 0.85 5.29 -17.49
CA GLU A 90 -0.57 5.24 -17.87
C GLU A 90 -1.06 3.79 -17.98
N LYS A 91 -0.28 2.90 -18.62
CA LYS A 91 -0.60 1.46 -18.68
C LYS A 91 -0.72 0.82 -17.29
N LYS A 92 0.18 1.16 -16.36
CA LYS A 92 0.15 0.65 -14.99
C LYS A 92 -1.08 1.15 -14.22
N GLU A 93 -1.46 2.42 -14.38
CA GLU A 93 -2.66 2.97 -13.75
C GLU A 93 -3.94 2.36 -14.34
N ALA A 94 -4.00 2.19 -15.66
CA ALA A 94 -5.12 1.53 -16.34
C ALA A 94 -5.30 0.08 -15.87
N LEU A 95 -4.19 -0.66 -15.69
CA LEU A 95 -4.19 -2.01 -15.13
C LEU A 95 -4.77 -2.03 -13.70
N LEU A 96 -4.27 -1.17 -12.81
CA LEU A 96 -4.77 -1.11 -11.43
C LEU A 96 -6.27 -0.80 -11.37
N ARG A 97 -6.74 0.15 -12.20
CA ARG A 97 -8.18 0.46 -12.31
C ARG A 97 -8.99 -0.70 -12.86
N ALA A 98 -8.44 -1.46 -13.81
CA ALA A 98 -9.10 -2.66 -14.33
C ALA A 98 -9.23 -3.74 -13.25
N MET A 99 -8.18 -3.98 -12.47
CA MET A 99 -8.22 -4.91 -11.33
C MET A 99 -9.26 -4.48 -10.29
N ASP A 100 -9.31 -3.19 -9.96
CA ASP A 100 -10.31 -2.65 -9.03
C ASP A 100 -11.74 -2.90 -9.50
N ARG A 101 -12.04 -2.61 -10.78
CA ARG A 101 -13.38 -2.81 -11.34
C ARG A 101 -13.82 -4.28 -11.29
N ILE A 102 -12.90 -5.20 -11.54
CA ILE A 102 -13.21 -6.64 -11.49
C ILE A 102 -13.49 -7.05 -10.04
N ASN A 103 -12.63 -6.64 -9.10
CA ASN A 103 -12.82 -6.94 -7.68
C ASN A 103 -14.08 -6.26 -7.08
N GLU A 104 -14.51 -5.12 -7.62
CA GLU A 104 -15.77 -4.49 -7.23
C GLU A 104 -16.99 -5.26 -7.72
N ARG A 105 -16.91 -5.83 -8.92
CA ARG A 105 -18.03 -6.52 -9.56
C ARG A 105 -18.20 -7.97 -9.10
N PHE A 106 -17.11 -8.69 -8.90
CA PHE A 106 -17.12 -10.15 -8.68
C PHE A 106 -16.75 -10.57 -7.25
N GLY A 107 -16.45 -9.60 -6.39
CA GLY A 107 -16.10 -9.83 -4.99
C GLY A 107 -14.67 -9.39 -4.68
N GLU A 108 -14.46 -8.98 -3.43
CA GLU A 108 -13.10 -8.67 -2.98
C GLU A 108 -12.22 -9.91 -3.15
N TRP A 109 -11.03 -9.74 -3.73
CA TRP A 109 -10.01 -10.79 -3.94
C TRP A 109 -10.22 -11.73 -5.14
N THR A 110 -11.14 -11.44 -6.08
CA THR A 110 -11.22 -12.18 -7.35
C THR A 110 -9.93 -12.12 -8.17
N LEU A 111 -9.31 -10.95 -8.22
CA LEU A 111 -7.99 -10.70 -8.80
C LEU A 111 -7.04 -10.22 -7.71
N THR A 112 -6.01 -11.02 -7.47
CA THR A 112 -4.85 -10.63 -6.68
C THR A 112 -3.62 -10.63 -7.57
N TRP A 113 -2.59 -9.93 -7.12
CA TRP A 113 -1.26 -10.10 -7.69
C TRP A 113 -0.80 -11.53 -7.46
N ALA A 114 -0.12 -12.10 -8.45
CA ALA A 114 0.59 -13.35 -8.25
C ALA A 114 1.70 -13.09 -7.22
N ASP A 115 1.63 -13.80 -6.10
CA ASP A 115 2.72 -13.85 -5.15
C ASP A 115 3.79 -14.77 -5.77
N LEU A 116 4.91 -14.18 -6.20
CA LEU A 116 6.10 -14.95 -6.58
C LEU A 116 6.87 -15.25 -5.29
N PHE A 117 6.63 -16.43 -4.73
CA PHE A 117 7.54 -17.07 -3.78
C PHE A 117 8.06 -18.35 -4.42
#